data_AF-A0AAV5VKN6-F1
#
_entry.id   AF-A0AAV5VKN6-F1
#
_cell.length_a   1.000
_cell.length_b   1.000
_cell.length_c   1.000
_cell.angle_alpha   90.00
_cell.angle_beta   90.00
_cell.angle_gamma   90.00
#
_symmetry.space_group_name_H-M   'P 1'
#
loop_
_entity.id
_entity.type
_entity.pdbx_description
1 polymer ?
#
loop_
_entity_poly.entity_id
_entity_poly.type
_entity_poly.pdbx_seq_one_letter_code
_entity_poly.pdbx_strand_id
1 'polypeptide(L)'
;QKLLVMYHERPEGVDSPLRKYIWAAAVRHDGKFVEVQDVLSREIDQVRGALTPYEMRFGTRAEDLVYALCATYDRKRIEFFFSYMMKEPFYKGKHIVAAFTSMLEDGIDECNYSTARFFLTGRHHHIRAKMHLSSANYRRIFEMTYRFAMHNPAHEDWLSFFVSSGDAFTDAEKKKLDLAGATTYAEYYVKKPGRDAIVEKLLINKLQKKCAKEVEEKLQIKKLTNSII
;
A
#
# COMPACT_ATOMS: atom_id res chain seq x y z
N GLN A 1 -8.38 -14.24 17.43
CA GLN A 1 -8.34 -14.69 18.83
C GLN A 1 -7.13 -14.22 19.64
N LYS A 2 -5.89 -14.66 19.36
CA LYS A 2 -4.72 -14.28 20.21
C LYS A 2 -4.50 -12.77 20.36
N LEU A 3 -4.66 -12.00 19.28
CA LEU A 3 -4.54 -10.54 19.30
C LEU A 3 -5.64 -9.87 20.16
N LEU A 4 -6.85 -10.43 20.18
CA LEU A 4 -7.95 -9.92 21.02
C LEU A 4 -7.70 -10.19 22.50
N VAL A 5 -7.17 -11.35 22.84
CA VAL A 5 -6.74 -11.67 24.22
C VAL A 5 -5.71 -10.63 24.69
N MET A 6 -4.70 -10.35 23.87
CA MET A 6 -3.70 -9.32 24.19
C MET A 6 -4.32 -7.92 24.37
N TYR A 7 -5.34 -7.58 23.57
CA TYR A 7 -6.07 -6.32 23.73
C TYR A 7 -6.80 -6.27 25.08
N HIS A 8 -7.53 -7.31 25.46
CA HIS A 8 -8.28 -7.32 26.72
C HIS A 8 -7.38 -7.33 27.96
N GLU A 9 -6.22 -7.97 27.89
CA GLU A 9 -5.28 -8.01 29.02
C GLU A 9 -4.59 -6.65 29.23
N ARG A 10 -4.29 -5.90 28.16
CA ARG A 10 -3.56 -4.62 28.23
C ARG A 10 -3.96 -3.66 27.10
N PRO A 11 -5.17 -3.07 27.11
CA PRO A 11 -5.64 -2.27 25.98
C PRO A 11 -4.77 -1.03 25.73
N GLU A 12 -4.29 -0.37 26.79
CA GLU A 12 -3.52 0.88 26.69
C GLU A 12 -1.99 0.71 26.81
N GLY A 13 -1.51 -0.46 27.21
CA GLY A 13 -0.11 -0.73 27.57
C GLY A 13 0.69 -1.54 26.54
N VAL A 14 0.19 -1.65 25.30
CA VAL A 14 0.84 -2.46 24.26
C VAL A 14 2.00 -1.68 23.64
N ASP A 15 3.17 -1.73 24.26
CA ASP A 15 4.41 -1.31 23.58
C ASP A 15 5.05 -2.50 22.87
N SER A 16 4.46 -2.86 21.73
CA SER A 16 4.80 -4.07 20.98
C SER A 16 4.71 -3.77 19.48
N PRO A 17 5.61 -4.36 18.63
CA PRO A 17 5.52 -4.35 17.17
C PRO A 17 4.13 -4.72 16.62
N LEU A 18 3.33 -5.40 17.44
CA LEU A 18 1.99 -5.85 17.10
C LEU A 18 0.87 -4.87 17.48
N ARG A 19 1.18 -3.70 18.07
CA ARG A 19 0.19 -2.74 18.59
C ARG A 19 -0.90 -2.43 17.57
N LYS A 20 -0.54 -2.00 16.36
CA LYS A 20 -1.54 -1.71 15.31
C LYS A 20 -2.47 -2.89 15.00
N TYR A 21 -1.95 -4.12 15.00
CA TYR A 21 -2.75 -5.32 14.71
C TYR A 21 -3.66 -5.71 15.88
N ILE A 22 -3.21 -5.48 17.12
CA ILE A 22 -4.00 -5.72 18.33
C ILE A 22 -5.21 -4.79 18.35
N TRP A 23 -4.99 -3.50 18.09
CA TRP A 23 -6.06 -2.51 18.02
C TRP A 23 -6.97 -2.73 16.80
N ALA A 24 -6.40 -3.07 15.64
CA ALA A 24 -7.19 -3.42 14.46
C ALA A 24 -8.09 -4.64 14.71
N ALA A 25 -7.61 -5.65 15.44
CA ALA A 25 -8.42 -6.79 15.83
C ALA A 25 -9.61 -6.36 16.69
N ALA A 26 -9.39 -5.51 17.69
CA ALA A 26 -10.47 -4.98 18.54
C ALA A 26 -11.51 -4.16 17.75
N VAL A 27 -11.07 -3.35 16.78
CA VAL A 27 -11.98 -2.61 15.89
C VAL A 27 -12.78 -3.54 14.98
N ARG A 28 -12.13 -4.55 14.38
CA ARG A 28 -12.76 -5.49 13.43
C ARG A 28 -13.74 -6.44 14.09
N HIS A 29 -13.38 -6.99 15.25
CA HIS A 29 -14.09 -8.14 15.83
C HIS A 29 -14.93 -7.78 17.05
N ASP A 30 -14.52 -6.79 17.84
CA ASP A 30 -15.20 -6.42 19.08
C ASP A 30 -15.97 -5.09 18.96
N GLY A 31 -15.99 -4.49 17.76
CA GLY A 31 -16.73 -3.25 17.49
C GLY A 31 -16.18 -2.02 18.22
N LYS A 32 -14.92 -2.05 18.67
CA LYS A 32 -14.30 -1.01 19.52
C LYS A 32 -13.96 0.31 18.83
N PHE A 33 -14.56 0.58 17.67
CA PHE A 33 -14.24 1.77 16.86
C PHE A 33 -14.31 3.08 17.67
N VAL A 34 -15.38 3.29 18.45
CA VAL A 34 -15.58 4.53 19.24
C VAL A 34 -14.52 4.67 20.33
N GLU A 35 -14.27 3.59 21.09
CA GLU A 35 -13.25 3.60 22.14
C GLU A 35 -11.85 3.87 21.58
N VAL A 36 -11.52 3.27 20.43
CA VAL A 36 -10.24 3.51 19.74
C VAL A 36 -10.14 4.93 19.22
N GLN A 37 -11.24 5.50 18.73
CA GLN A 37 -11.31 6.89 18.30
C GLN A 37 -11.11 7.85 19.48
N ASP A 38 -11.71 7.56 20.64
CA ASP A 38 -11.53 8.37 21.85
C ASP A 38 -10.07 8.36 22.32
N VAL A 39 -9.39 7.21 22.25
CA VAL A 39 -7.96 7.12 22.57
C VAL A 39 -7.14 7.95 21.58
N LEU A 40 -7.44 7.85 20.28
CA LEU A 40 -6.76 8.65 19.26
C LEU A 40 -6.91 10.15 19.54
N SER A 41 -8.10 10.62 19.87
CA SER A 41 -8.33 12.03 20.20
C SER A 41 -7.51 12.51 21.40
N ARG A 42 -7.22 11.64 22.38
CA ARG A 42 -6.35 11.97 23.52
C ARG A 42 -4.86 11.97 23.18
N GLU A 43 -4.45 11.20 22.17
CA GLU A 43 -3.05 10.97 21.80
C GLU A 43 -2.57 11.89 20.66
N ILE A 44 -3.45 12.27 19.74
CA ILE A 44 -3.10 12.99 18.51
C ILE A 44 -2.52 14.39 18.79
N ASP A 45 -2.90 14.99 19.92
CA ASP A 45 -2.43 16.31 20.36
C ASP A 45 -1.29 16.24 21.38
N GLN A 46 -0.89 15.04 21.82
CA GLN A 46 0.26 14.91 22.70
C GLN A 46 1.54 15.12 21.90
N VAL A 47 2.04 16.36 21.91
CA VAL A 47 3.40 16.69 21.49
C VAL A 47 4.37 16.04 22.47
N ARG A 48 4.66 14.76 22.26
CA ARG A 48 5.75 14.08 22.96
C ARG A 48 7.07 14.53 22.33
N GLY A 49 8.12 14.57 23.15
CA GLY A 49 9.47 15.02 22.76
C GLY A 49 10.12 14.13 21.69
N ALA A 50 11.37 13.72 21.88
CA ALA A 50 12.01 12.81 20.93
C ALA A 50 11.21 11.50 20.82
N LEU A 51 10.96 11.05 19.58
CA LEU A 51 10.36 9.74 19.33
C LEU A 51 11.24 8.64 19.93
N THR A 52 10.60 7.64 20.51
CA THR A 52 11.33 6.45 20.94
C THR A 52 11.90 5.71 19.71
N PRO A 53 13.00 4.94 19.85
CA PRO A 53 13.51 4.10 18.76
C PRO A 53 12.45 3.14 18.19
N TYR A 54 11.52 2.73 19.05
CA TYR A 54 10.38 1.93 18.67
C TYR A 54 9.44 2.70 17.72
N GLU A 55 9.01 3.91 18.10
CA GLU A 55 8.13 4.74 17.28
C GLU A 55 8.77 5.16 15.95
N MET A 56 10.09 5.37 15.95
CA MET A 56 10.84 5.63 14.71
C MET A 56 10.78 4.44 13.73
N ARG A 57 10.73 3.21 14.25
CA ARG A 57 10.77 2.00 13.43
C ARG A 57 9.39 1.48 13.03
N PHE A 58 8.41 1.58 13.93
CA PHE A 58 7.11 0.94 13.76
C PHE A 58 5.93 1.92 13.66
N GLY A 59 6.18 3.22 13.81
CA GLY A 59 5.15 4.25 13.80
C GLY A 59 4.76 4.70 15.21
N THR A 60 4.18 5.89 15.29
CA THR A 60 3.68 6.42 16.58
C THR A 60 2.40 5.72 16.99
N ARG A 61 2.04 5.83 18.27
CA ARG A 61 0.75 5.33 18.77
C ARG A 61 -0.43 5.90 17.97
N ALA A 62 -0.40 7.18 17.61
CA ALA A 62 -1.43 7.80 16.79
C ALA A 62 -1.53 7.18 15.38
N GLU A 63 -0.40 6.83 14.75
CA GLU A 63 -0.39 6.12 13.46
C GLU A 63 -1.01 4.73 13.58
N ASP A 64 -0.69 3.99 14.64
CA ASP A 64 -1.24 2.66 14.90
C ASP A 64 -2.76 2.68 15.17
N LEU A 65 -3.24 3.73 15.84
CA LEU A 65 -4.66 3.94 16.09
C LEU A 65 -5.42 4.30 14.80
N VAL A 66 -4.86 5.17 13.96
CA VAL A 66 -5.42 5.49 12.64
C VAL A 66 -5.48 4.24 11.76
N TYR A 67 -4.42 3.45 11.75
CA TYR A 67 -4.39 2.16 11.09
C TYR A 67 -5.55 1.27 11.58
N ALA A 68 -5.73 1.14 12.90
CA ALA A 68 -6.76 0.29 13.49
C ALA A 68 -8.18 0.74 13.12
N LEU A 69 -8.46 2.05 13.14
CA LEU A 69 -9.77 2.59 12.74
C LEU A 69 -10.08 2.31 11.27
N CYS A 70 -9.08 2.43 10.39
CA CYS A 70 -9.24 2.11 8.96
C CYS A 70 -9.32 0.60 8.67
N ALA A 71 -9.13 -0.24 9.68
CA ALA A 71 -9.19 -1.69 9.56
C ALA A 71 -10.61 -2.24 9.66
N THR A 72 -11.61 -1.41 10.00
CA THR A 72 -13.03 -1.81 10.12
C THR A 72 -13.62 -2.27 8.77
N TYR A 73 -14.73 -3.01 8.81
CA TYR A 73 -15.52 -3.41 7.64
C TYR A 73 -16.63 -2.40 7.28
N ASP A 74 -16.83 -1.36 8.10
CA ASP A 74 -17.82 -0.32 7.86
C ASP A 74 -17.23 0.81 7.00
N ARG A 75 -17.47 0.74 5.69
CA ARG A 75 -17.03 1.76 4.73
C ARG A 75 -17.45 3.18 5.12
N LYS A 76 -18.67 3.37 5.64
CA LYS A 76 -19.17 4.70 5.99
C LYS A 76 -18.37 5.30 7.14
N ARG A 77 -17.97 4.48 8.12
CA ARG A 77 -17.08 4.92 9.21
C ARG A 77 -15.71 5.32 8.69
N ILE A 78 -15.12 4.53 7.78
CA ILE A 78 -13.83 4.87 7.19
C ILE A 78 -13.93 6.18 6.39
N GLU A 79 -14.96 6.34 5.56
CA GLU A 79 -15.19 7.56 4.78
C GLU A 79 -15.38 8.80 5.66
N PHE A 80 -16.16 8.69 6.72
CA PHE A 80 -16.35 9.77 7.69
C PHE A 80 -15.04 10.13 8.39
N PHE A 81 -14.34 9.13 8.91
CA PHE A 81 -13.07 9.32 9.62
C PHE A 81 -11.98 9.89 8.71
N PHE A 82 -11.85 9.39 7.48
CA PHE A 82 -10.89 9.91 6.52
C PHE A 82 -11.21 11.35 6.11
N SER A 83 -12.49 11.67 5.91
CA SER A 83 -12.93 13.05 5.63
C SER A 83 -12.60 14.00 6.79
N TYR A 84 -12.77 13.54 8.03
CA TYR A 84 -12.35 14.27 9.22
C TYR A 84 -10.82 14.46 9.23
N MET A 85 -10.04 13.41 8.98
CA MET A 85 -8.58 13.50 8.91
C MET A 85 -8.07 14.51 7.87
N MET A 86 -8.73 14.59 6.71
CA MET A 86 -8.35 15.57 5.68
C MET A 86 -8.58 17.00 6.14
N LYS A 87 -9.63 17.27 6.92
CA LYS A 87 -9.98 18.62 7.41
C LYS A 87 -9.10 19.06 8.58
N GLU A 88 -8.83 18.16 9.51
CA GLU A 88 -8.20 18.52 10.78
C GLU A 88 -6.66 18.70 10.67
N PRO A 89 -6.08 19.83 11.10
CA PRO A 89 -4.69 20.20 10.82
C PRO A 89 -3.65 19.34 11.55
N PHE A 90 -4.03 18.68 12.66
CA PHE A 90 -3.15 17.82 13.44
C PHE A 90 -2.82 16.50 12.72
N TYR A 91 -3.69 16.01 11.83
CA TYR A 91 -3.34 14.87 10.99
C TYR A 91 -2.34 15.25 9.90
N LYS A 92 -1.12 14.71 10.02
CA LYS A 92 -0.06 14.78 9.00
C LYS A 92 -0.12 13.62 8.00
N GLY A 93 0.67 13.72 6.93
CA GLY A 93 0.71 12.72 5.86
C GLY A 93 1.01 11.29 6.32
N LYS A 94 1.79 11.11 7.41
CA LYS A 94 2.09 9.80 8.01
C LYS A 94 0.83 9.06 8.51
N HIS A 95 -0.17 9.79 9.02
CA HIS A 95 -1.45 9.19 9.42
C HIS A 95 -2.25 8.72 8.21
N ILE A 96 -2.18 9.47 7.10
CA ILE A 96 -2.83 9.07 5.84
C ILE A 96 -2.15 7.82 5.28
N VAL A 97 -0.81 7.74 5.35
CA VAL A 97 -0.07 6.52 5.01
C VAL A 97 -0.56 5.35 5.85
N ALA A 98 -0.68 5.51 7.18
CA ALA A 98 -1.16 4.45 8.07
C ALA A 98 -2.57 3.96 7.72
N ALA A 99 -3.49 4.88 7.36
CA ALA A 99 -4.82 4.54 6.86
C ALA A 99 -4.75 3.69 5.58
N PHE A 100 -3.97 4.11 4.58
CA PHE A 100 -3.81 3.37 3.33
C PHE A 100 -3.12 2.00 3.54
N THR A 101 -2.14 1.91 4.44
CA THR A 101 -1.51 0.64 4.81
C THR A 101 -2.56 -0.34 5.34
N SER A 102 -3.43 0.11 6.24
CA SER A 102 -4.52 -0.70 6.78
C SER A 102 -5.48 -1.20 5.70
N MET A 103 -5.84 -0.34 4.75
CA MET A 103 -6.80 -0.67 3.71
C MET A 103 -6.25 -1.53 2.56
N LEU A 104 -4.95 -1.39 2.24
CA LEU A 104 -4.34 -2.01 1.04
C LEU A 104 -3.39 -3.17 1.35
N GLU A 105 -2.53 -3.05 2.36
CA GLU A 105 -1.54 -4.10 2.67
C GLU A 105 -2.12 -5.17 3.61
N ASP A 106 -3.01 -4.76 4.52
CA ASP A 106 -3.59 -5.64 5.54
C ASP A 106 -5.13 -5.74 5.46
N GLY A 107 -5.73 -5.15 4.42
CA GLY A 107 -7.14 -5.26 4.09
C GLY A 107 -7.42 -6.66 3.56
N ILE A 108 -8.34 -7.38 4.21
CA ILE A 108 -8.63 -8.79 3.90
C ILE A 108 -9.83 -8.89 2.94
N ASP A 109 -10.52 -7.78 2.68
CA ASP A 109 -11.81 -7.79 1.99
C ASP A 109 -11.99 -6.72 0.91
N GLU A 110 -13.13 -6.85 0.21
CA GLU A 110 -13.53 -5.98 -0.88
C GLU A 110 -13.80 -4.53 -0.44
N CYS A 111 -14.26 -4.39 0.80
CA CYS A 111 -14.66 -3.13 1.39
C CYS A 111 -13.45 -2.20 1.58
N ASN A 112 -12.36 -2.71 2.17
CA ASN A 112 -11.18 -1.92 2.45
C ASN A 112 -10.49 -1.43 1.17
N TYR A 113 -10.28 -2.30 0.18
CA TYR A 113 -9.63 -1.88 -1.06
C TYR A 113 -10.50 -0.91 -1.88
N SER A 114 -11.81 -1.14 -1.96
CA SER A 114 -12.71 -0.27 -2.71
C SER A 114 -12.78 1.13 -2.09
N THR A 115 -12.64 1.21 -0.76
CA THR A 115 -12.52 2.45 0.00
C THR A 115 -11.19 3.16 -0.29
N ALA A 116 -10.06 2.46 -0.30
CA ALA A 116 -8.77 3.04 -0.68
C ALA A 116 -8.77 3.59 -2.12
N ARG A 117 -9.35 2.83 -3.07
CA ARG A 117 -9.56 3.28 -4.45
C ARG A 117 -10.41 4.54 -4.50
N PHE A 118 -11.53 4.58 -3.76
CA PHE A 118 -12.40 5.75 -3.70
C PHE A 118 -11.67 6.99 -3.20
N PHE A 119 -10.84 6.88 -2.16
CA PHE A 119 -10.07 8.03 -1.68
C PHE A 119 -9.01 8.48 -2.66
N LEU A 120 -8.27 7.56 -3.26
CA LEU A 120 -7.22 7.92 -4.19
C LEU A 120 -7.77 8.57 -5.45
N THR A 121 -8.89 8.07 -5.98
CA THR A 121 -9.46 8.54 -7.26
C THR A 121 -10.48 9.66 -7.06
N GLY A 122 -11.47 9.47 -6.19
CA GLY A 122 -12.57 10.41 -5.96
C GLY A 122 -12.24 11.54 -4.99
N ARG A 123 -11.25 11.36 -4.11
CA ARG A 123 -10.84 12.36 -3.10
C ARG A 123 -9.39 12.81 -3.25
N HIS A 124 -8.79 12.57 -4.42
CA HIS A 124 -7.38 12.87 -4.70
C HIS A 124 -6.96 14.30 -4.33
N HIS A 125 -7.78 15.27 -4.70
CA HIS A 125 -7.52 16.69 -4.46
C HIS A 125 -7.36 17.02 -2.97
N HIS A 126 -8.10 16.35 -2.08
CA HIS A 126 -7.93 16.53 -0.63
C HIS A 126 -6.59 15.95 -0.14
N ILE A 127 -6.17 14.80 -0.68
CA ILE A 127 -4.87 14.21 -0.37
C ILE A 127 -3.75 15.17 -0.82
N ARG A 128 -3.86 15.72 -2.04
CA ARG A 128 -2.91 16.71 -2.58
C ARG A 128 -2.86 18.00 -1.77
N ALA A 129 -3.99 18.45 -1.23
CA ALA A 129 -4.04 19.61 -0.34
C ALA A 129 -3.33 19.34 0.99
N LYS A 130 -3.32 18.09 1.47
CA LYS A 130 -2.69 17.70 2.75
C LYS A 130 -1.20 17.37 2.61
N MET A 131 -0.79 16.85 1.47
CA MET A 131 0.59 16.46 1.21
C MET A 131 1.02 16.73 -0.23
N HIS A 132 2.21 17.28 -0.38
CA HIS A 132 2.80 17.53 -1.69
C HIS A 132 3.10 16.21 -2.42
N LEU A 133 2.89 16.15 -3.73
CA LEU A 133 3.10 14.94 -4.55
C LEU A 133 4.53 14.40 -4.45
N SER A 134 5.53 15.28 -4.38
CA SER A 134 6.93 14.85 -4.24
C SER A 134 7.29 14.33 -2.84
N SER A 135 6.40 14.45 -1.85
CA SER A 135 6.66 14.03 -0.47
C SER A 135 6.81 12.51 -0.38
N ALA A 136 7.65 12.06 0.55
CA ALA A 136 7.85 10.63 0.81
C ALA A 136 6.53 9.91 1.16
N ASN A 137 5.64 10.58 1.91
CA ASN A 137 4.33 10.03 2.28
C ASN A 137 3.43 9.81 1.07
N TYR A 138 3.37 10.78 0.14
CA TYR A 138 2.55 10.63 -1.06
C TYR A 138 3.09 9.51 -1.96
N ARG A 139 4.41 9.48 -2.19
CA ARG A 139 5.06 8.39 -2.94
C ARG A 139 4.75 7.03 -2.34
N ARG A 140 4.82 6.91 -1.01
CA ARG A 140 4.50 5.67 -0.29
C ARG A 140 3.07 5.20 -0.52
N ILE A 141 2.08 6.11 -0.49
CA ILE A 141 0.67 5.78 -0.80
C ILE A 141 0.55 5.26 -2.24
N PHE A 142 1.21 5.94 -3.17
CA PHE A 142 1.18 5.56 -4.57
C PHE A 142 1.83 4.18 -4.80
N GLU A 143 3.00 3.93 -4.21
CA GLU A 143 3.70 2.64 -4.26
C GLU A 143 2.88 1.49 -3.65
N MET A 144 2.19 1.72 -2.53
CA MET A 144 1.27 0.72 -1.94
C MET A 144 0.14 0.39 -2.90
N THR A 145 -0.48 1.41 -3.50
CA THR A 145 -1.57 1.24 -4.45
C THR A 145 -1.11 0.51 -5.70
N TYR A 146 0.06 0.87 -6.23
CA TYR A 146 0.63 0.22 -7.40
C TYR A 146 0.94 -1.25 -7.13
N ARG A 147 1.61 -1.57 -6.01
CA ARG A 147 1.87 -2.97 -5.61
C ARG A 147 0.57 -3.75 -5.44
N PHE A 148 -0.45 -3.16 -4.82
CA PHE A 148 -1.76 -3.80 -4.70
C PHE A 148 -2.38 -4.12 -6.07
N ALA A 149 -2.39 -3.16 -7.00
CA ALA A 149 -2.92 -3.35 -8.35
C ALA A 149 -2.15 -4.43 -9.14
N MET A 150 -0.82 -4.45 -9.06
CA MET A 150 0.05 -5.48 -9.65
C MET A 150 -0.29 -6.90 -9.19
N HIS A 151 -0.62 -7.06 -7.91
CA HIS A 151 -0.99 -8.36 -7.34
C HIS A 151 -2.45 -8.73 -7.55
N ASN A 152 -3.28 -7.78 -8.00
CA ASN A 152 -4.71 -7.98 -8.25
C ASN A 152 -5.09 -7.44 -9.64
N PRO A 153 -4.73 -8.14 -10.74
CA PRO A 153 -4.88 -7.64 -12.11
C PRO A 153 -6.32 -7.27 -12.50
N ALA A 154 -7.32 -7.90 -11.89
CA ALA A 154 -8.74 -7.55 -12.06
C ALA A 154 -9.07 -6.11 -11.61
N HIS A 155 -8.15 -5.46 -10.90
CA HIS A 155 -8.27 -4.11 -10.37
C HIS A 155 -7.15 -3.19 -10.91
N GLU A 156 -6.53 -3.51 -12.04
CA GLU A 156 -5.45 -2.70 -12.59
C GLU A 156 -5.95 -1.50 -13.42
N ASP A 157 -7.03 -1.72 -14.18
CA ASP A 157 -7.53 -0.76 -15.18
C ASP A 157 -7.86 0.63 -14.61
N TRP A 158 -8.32 0.67 -13.36
CA TRP A 158 -8.70 1.94 -12.74
C TRP A 158 -7.48 2.78 -12.34
N LEU A 159 -6.36 2.16 -11.97
CA LEU A 159 -5.14 2.89 -11.61
C LEU A 159 -4.54 3.51 -12.86
N SER A 160 -4.51 2.75 -13.96
CA SER A 160 -4.12 3.22 -15.29
C SER A 160 -4.99 4.39 -15.75
N PHE A 161 -6.32 4.23 -15.69
CA PHE A 161 -7.26 5.30 -16.05
C PHE A 161 -7.06 6.55 -15.19
N PHE A 162 -6.87 6.37 -13.88
CA PHE A 162 -6.63 7.47 -12.96
C PHE A 162 -5.33 8.21 -13.28
N VAL A 163 -4.21 7.50 -13.52
CA VAL A 163 -2.92 8.12 -13.86
C VAL A 163 -2.97 8.83 -15.22
N SER A 164 -3.69 8.27 -16.19
CA SER A 164 -3.84 8.83 -17.53
C SER A 164 -4.86 9.97 -17.62
N SER A 165 -5.76 10.10 -16.63
CA SER A 165 -6.71 11.20 -16.56
C SER A 165 -5.97 12.54 -16.45
N GLY A 166 -6.24 13.46 -17.38
CA GLY A 166 -5.60 14.77 -17.44
C GLY A 166 -5.79 15.62 -16.18
N ASP A 167 -6.82 15.33 -15.39
CA ASP A 167 -7.14 16.06 -14.16
C ASP A 167 -6.40 15.53 -12.92
N ALA A 168 -5.93 14.28 -12.96
CA ALA A 168 -5.28 13.66 -11.81
C ALA A 168 -3.82 14.09 -11.68
N PHE A 169 -3.08 14.08 -12.79
CA PHE A 169 -1.66 14.43 -12.83
C PHE A 169 -1.31 15.19 -14.10
N THR A 170 -0.55 16.27 -13.94
CA THR A 170 0.15 16.92 -15.04
C THR A 170 1.31 16.05 -15.53
N ASP A 171 1.77 16.24 -16.77
CA ASP A 171 2.89 15.46 -17.31
C ASP A 171 4.20 15.66 -16.55
N ALA A 172 4.41 16.87 -16.00
CA ALA A 172 5.54 17.15 -15.12
C ALA A 172 5.47 16.36 -13.80
N GLU A 173 4.26 16.18 -13.24
CA GLU A 173 4.05 15.39 -12.02
C GLU A 173 4.24 13.89 -12.28
N LYS A 174 3.75 13.38 -13.41
CA LYS A 174 3.99 11.99 -13.84
C LYS A 174 5.49 11.70 -13.93
N LYS A 175 6.26 12.63 -14.51
CA LYS A 175 7.73 12.51 -14.62
C LYS A 175 8.43 12.57 -13.25
N LYS A 176 7.97 13.43 -12.33
CA LYS A 176 8.57 13.61 -10.99
C LYS A 176 8.29 12.46 -10.03
N LEU A 177 7.13 11.84 -10.15
CA LEU A 177 6.75 10.67 -9.35
C LEU A 177 7.43 9.39 -9.83
N ASP A 178 8.26 9.48 -10.88
CA ASP A 178 8.86 8.33 -11.58
C ASP A 178 7.81 7.24 -11.83
N LEU A 179 6.65 7.68 -12.33
CA LEU A 179 5.56 6.76 -12.67
C LEU A 179 5.93 5.86 -13.85
N ALA A 180 7.16 5.92 -14.37
CA ALA A 180 7.63 5.12 -15.49
C ALA A 180 7.30 3.63 -15.32
N GLY A 181 7.41 3.07 -14.11
CA GLY A 181 6.96 1.70 -13.83
C GLY A 181 5.45 1.50 -14.00
N ALA A 182 4.64 2.45 -13.49
CA ALA A 182 3.19 2.43 -13.57
C ALA A 182 2.63 2.75 -14.97
N THR A 183 3.25 3.65 -15.73
CA THR A 183 2.91 3.91 -17.14
C THR A 183 3.37 2.79 -18.05
N THR A 184 4.55 2.19 -17.85
CA THR A 184 4.98 1.04 -18.67
C THR A 184 4.08 -0.17 -18.44
N TYR A 185 3.61 -0.39 -17.21
CA TYR A 185 2.62 -1.43 -16.89
C TYR A 185 1.24 -1.09 -17.50
N ALA A 186 0.71 0.12 -17.26
CA ALA A 186 -0.54 0.58 -17.86
C ALA A 186 -0.55 0.49 -19.40
N GLU A 187 0.52 0.91 -20.07
CA GLU A 187 0.64 0.87 -21.54
C GLU A 187 0.77 -0.55 -22.09
N TYR A 188 1.38 -1.47 -21.33
CA TYR A 188 1.54 -2.88 -21.70
C TYR A 188 0.26 -3.72 -21.48
N TYR A 189 -0.69 -3.21 -20.69
CA TYR A 189 -1.92 -3.91 -20.29
C TYR A 189 -3.18 -3.31 -20.95
N VAL A 190 -3.24 -1.99 -21.17
CA VAL A 190 -4.39 -1.30 -21.78
C VAL A 190 -4.45 -1.44 -23.32
N LYS A 191 -3.34 -1.81 -23.98
CA LYS A 191 -3.29 -2.03 -25.44
C LYS A 191 -3.08 -3.51 -25.79
N LYS A 192 -4.11 -4.35 -25.66
CA LYS A 192 -4.58 -5.30 -26.72
C LYS A 192 -5.52 -6.40 -26.17
N PRO A 193 -6.70 -6.62 -26.79
CA PRO A 193 -7.37 -7.92 -26.74
C PRO A 193 -6.52 -8.93 -27.54
N GLY A 194 -6.24 -10.11 -26.97
CA GLY A 194 -5.47 -11.20 -27.62
C GLY A 194 -4.21 -11.66 -26.87
N ARG A 195 -4.25 -11.63 -25.53
CA ARG A 195 -3.05 -11.63 -24.69
C ARG A 195 -2.37 -12.99 -24.47
N ASP A 196 -3.07 -14.10 -24.67
CA ASP A 196 -2.49 -15.41 -24.36
C ASP A 196 -1.34 -15.77 -25.30
N ALA A 197 -1.47 -15.45 -26.59
CA ALA A 197 -0.48 -15.81 -27.61
C ALA A 197 0.84 -15.03 -27.52
N ILE A 198 0.83 -13.78 -27.02
CA ILE A 198 2.05 -12.95 -26.98
C ILE A 198 2.84 -13.22 -25.69
N VAL A 199 2.15 -13.42 -24.56
CA VAL A 199 2.78 -13.81 -23.30
C VAL A 199 3.43 -15.19 -23.45
N GLU A 200 2.72 -16.14 -24.06
CA GLU A 200 3.26 -17.47 -24.38
C GLU A 200 4.50 -17.37 -25.26
N LYS A 201 4.46 -16.56 -26.34
CA LYS A 201 5.60 -16.38 -27.24
C LYS A 201 6.80 -15.70 -26.59
N LEU A 202 6.58 -14.76 -25.67
CA LEU A 202 7.64 -14.10 -24.91
C LEU A 202 8.24 -15.04 -23.84
N LEU A 203 7.42 -15.84 -23.18
CA LEU A 203 7.88 -16.86 -22.23
C LEU A 203 8.72 -17.93 -22.95
N ILE A 204 8.24 -18.43 -24.09
CA ILE A 204 8.94 -19.40 -24.93
C ILE A 204 10.29 -18.84 -25.38
N ASN A 205 10.34 -17.60 -25.88
CA ASN A 205 11.60 -16.96 -26.29
C ASN A 205 12.58 -16.79 -25.12
N LYS A 206 12.09 -16.47 -23.91
CA LYS A 206 12.93 -16.32 -22.72
C LYS A 206 13.48 -17.67 -22.25
N LEU A 207 12.65 -18.72 -22.29
CA LEU A 207 13.05 -20.09 -21.95
C LEU A 207 14.04 -20.68 -22.97
N GLN A 208 13.83 -20.45 -24.27
CA GLN A 208 14.75 -20.87 -25.33
C GLN A 208 16.13 -20.21 -25.18
N LYS A 209 16.18 -18.90 -24.89
CA LYS A 209 17.45 -18.20 -24.65
C LYS A 209 18.17 -18.73 -23.41
N LYS A 210 17.43 -19.05 -22.33
CA LYS A 210 18.01 -19.64 -21.12
C LYS A 210 18.57 -21.04 -21.41
N CYS A 211 17.81 -21.87 -22.11
CA CYS A 211 18.23 -23.23 -22.48
C CYS A 211 19.45 -23.21 -23.41
N ALA A 212 19.48 -22.33 -24.41
CA ALA A 212 20.64 -22.17 -25.30
C ALA A 212 21.92 -21.79 -24.53
N LYS A 213 21.80 -20.88 -23.56
CA LYS A 213 22.90 -20.48 -22.69
C LYS A 213 23.41 -21.64 -21.83
N GLU A 214 22.51 -22.41 -21.21
CA GLU A 214 22.87 -23.58 -20.40
C GLU A 214 23.54 -24.68 -21.24
N VAL A 215 23.12 -24.87 -22.50
CA VAL A 215 23.75 -25.81 -23.43
C VAL A 215 25.16 -25.34 -23.83
N GLU A 216 25.34 -24.06 -24.10
CA GLU A 216 26.65 -23.48 -24.43
C GLU A 216 27.63 -23.60 -23.25
N GLU A 217 27.19 -23.30 -22.03
CA GLU A 217 27.98 -23.46 -20.81
C GLU A 217 28.40 -24.93 -20.61
N LYS A 218 27.50 -25.89 -20.81
CA LYS A 218 27.83 -27.34 -20.73
C LYS A 218 28.82 -27.79 -21.81
N LEU A 219 28.70 -27.25 -23.03
CA LEU A 219 29.63 -27.53 -24.12
C LEU A 219 31.03 -26.98 -23.84
N GLN A 220 31.13 -25.79 -23.27
CA GLN A 220 32.41 -25.20 -22.85
C GLN A 220 33.07 -26.03 -21.74
N ILE A 221 32.29 -26.46 -20.73
CA ILE A 221 32.79 -27.35 -19.67
C ILE A 221 33.32 -28.67 -20.28
N LYS A 222 32.57 -29.32 -21.17
CA LYS A 222 33.01 -30.57 -21.82
C LYS A 222 34.29 -30.40 -22.64
N LYS A 223 34.44 -29.28 -23.36
CA LYS A 223 35.67 -28.97 -24.09
C LYS A 223 36.86 -28.82 -23.15
N LEU A 224 36.68 -28.11 -22.03
CA LEU A 224 37.71 -27.95 -21.00
C LEU A 224 38.10 -29.28 -20.36
N THR A 225 37.14 -30.16 -20.07
CA THR A 225 37.40 -31.49 -19.52
C THR A 225 38.18 -32.37 -20.49
N ASN A 226 37.85 -32.33 -21.79
CA ASN A 226 38.55 -33.10 -22.83
C ASN A 226 39.96 -32.58 -23.15
N SER A 227 40.29 -31.33 -22.77
CA SER A 227 41.65 -30.77 -22.92
C SER A 227 42.54 -31.01 -21.69
N ILE A 228 42.01 -31.60 -20.62
CA ILE A 228 42.72 -31.92 -19.37
C ILE A 228 43.11 -33.41 -19.29
N ILE A 229 42.60 -34.25 -20.21
CA ILE A 229 42.96 -35.67 -20.37
C ILE A 229 43.90 -35.80 -21.56
#